data_AF-F7TAD7-F1
#
_entry.id   AF-F7TAD7-F1
#
_cell.length_a   1.000
_cell.length_b   1.000
_cell.length_c   1.000
_cell.angle_alpha   90.00
_cell.angle_beta   90.00
_cell.angle_gamma   90.00
#
_symmetry.space_group_name_H-M   'P 1'
#
loop_
_entity.id
_entity.type
_entity.pdbx_description
1 polymer ?
#
loop_
_entity_poly.entity_id
_entity_poly.type
_entity_poly.pdbx_seq_one_letter_code
_entity_poly.pdbx_strand_id
1 'polypeptide(L)'
;MFRPDDPLLAAWAEADVTEAELRAAHGKAVKRRAKARDPTPVNVGLVDVILPEVRRPPAAMSALSQAQAARDPQAWALTASGLEAKGAQLGLALQPGETFPDFKARVHAAAGLTEADRSRLLADYGVRV
;
A
#
# COMPACT_ATOMS: atom_id res chain seq x y z
N MET A 1 16.97 4.20 22.79
CA MET A 1 17.67 5.48 23.00
C MET A 1 18.38 5.82 21.70
N PHE A 2 18.17 7.02 21.16
CA PHE A 2 18.88 7.50 19.96
C PHE A 2 20.32 7.86 20.36
N ARG A 3 21.30 7.33 19.65
CA ARG A 3 22.72 7.68 19.82
C ARG A 3 23.20 8.32 18.52
N PRO A 4 23.72 9.56 18.55
CA PRO A 4 24.24 10.22 17.36
C PRO A 4 25.39 9.46 16.68
N ASP A 5 26.16 8.68 17.46
CA ASP A 5 27.29 7.88 16.97
C ASP A 5 26.89 6.43 16.62
N ASP A 6 25.61 6.18 16.38
CA ASP A 6 25.16 4.83 16.02
C ASP A 6 25.70 4.45 14.63
N PRO A 7 26.44 3.34 14.47
CA PRO A 7 26.97 2.91 13.19
C PRO A 7 25.88 2.72 12.12
N LEU A 8 24.61 2.53 12.53
CA LEU A 8 23.48 2.48 11.62
C LEU A 8 23.23 3.81 10.90
N LEU A 9 23.47 4.95 11.55
CA LEU A 9 23.28 6.27 10.91
C LEU A 9 24.29 6.48 9.77
N ALA A 10 25.54 6.04 9.96
CA ALA A 10 26.54 6.06 8.90
C ALA A 10 26.17 5.08 7.77
N ALA A 11 25.75 3.86 8.10
CA ALA A 11 25.32 2.88 7.11
C ALA A 11 24.11 3.34 6.29
N TRP A 12 23.17 4.06 6.90
CA TRP A 12 22.02 4.64 6.21
C TRP A 12 22.41 5.78 5.26
N ALA A 13 23.37 6.63 5.67
CA ALA A 13 23.91 7.67 4.79
C ALA A 13 24.60 7.06 3.57
N GLU A 14 25.45 6.05 3.76
CA GLU A 14 26.13 5.31 2.67
C GLU A 14 25.15 4.57 1.74
N ALA A 15 23.98 4.17 2.27
CA ALA A 15 22.94 3.50 1.51
C ALA A 15 21.90 4.45 0.90
N ASP A 16 22.19 5.77 0.86
CA ASP A 16 21.30 6.82 0.35
C ASP A 16 19.88 6.76 0.93
N VAL A 17 19.77 6.47 2.23
CA VAL A 17 18.47 6.42 2.91
C VAL A 17 17.91 7.82 3.06
N THR A 18 16.75 8.03 2.44
CA THR A 18 16.06 9.32 2.46
C THR A 18 15.27 9.51 3.75
N GLU A 19 15.06 10.78 4.13
CA GLU A 19 14.20 11.12 5.26
C GLU A 19 12.77 10.57 5.10
N ALA A 20 12.27 10.53 3.87
CA ALA A 20 10.96 9.97 3.55
C ALA A 20 10.87 8.46 3.88
N GLU A 21 11.92 7.70 3.54
CA GLU A 21 12.02 6.27 3.88
C GLU A 21 12.10 6.07 5.40
N LEU A 22 12.89 6.87 6.11
CA LEU A 22 12.97 6.81 7.58
C LEU A 22 11.65 7.14 8.26
N ARG A 23 10.93 8.16 7.77
CA ARG A 23 9.60 8.54 8.27
C ARG A 23 8.59 7.42 8.05
N ALA A 24 8.61 6.80 6.87
CA ALA A 24 7.75 5.66 6.55
C ALA A 24 8.08 4.43 7.43
N ALA A 25 9.36 4.15 7.65
CA ALA A 25 9.82 3.05 8.50
C ALA A 25 9.43 3.28 9.97
N HIS A 26 9.61 4.49 10.49
CA HIS A 26 9.17 4.88 11.83
C HIS A 26 7.64 4.72 11.98
N GLY A 27 6.86 5.19 11.01
CA GLY A 27 5.41 5.03 11.02
C GLY A 27 4.97 3.55 11.06
N LYS A 28 5.64 2.68 10.30
CA LYS A 28 5.43 1.22 10.38
C LYS A 28 5.84 0.64 11.75
N ALA A 29 6.94 1.11 12.33
CA ALA A 29 7.41 0.68 13.65
C ALA A 29 6.40 0.98 14.77
N VAL A 30 5.84 2.20 14.78
CA VAL A 30 4.79 2.60 15.73
C VAL A 30 3.57 1.70 15.62
N LYS A 31 3.10 1.42 14.38
CA LYS A 31 1.98 0.50 14.14
C LYS A 31 2.27 -0.92 14.61
N ARG A 32 3.50 -1.42 14.37
CA ARG A 32 3.93 -2.76 14.80
C ARG A 32 3.93 -2.89 16.33
N ARG A 33 4.43 -1.89 17.05
CA ARG A 33 4.36 -1.82 18.53
C ARG A 33 2.93 -1.78 19.04
N ALA A 34 2.09 -0.91 18.46
CA ALA A 34 0.68 -0.82 18.83
C ALA A 34 -0.05 -2.15 18.65
N LYS A 35 0.19 -2.85 17.53
CA LYS A 35 -0.38 -4.18 17.27
C LYS A 35 0.12 -5.23 18.27
N ALA A 36 1.40 -5.19 18.64
CA ALA A 36 2.01 -6.10 19.61
C ALA A 36 1.69 -5.74 21.07
N ARG A 37 1.00 -4.61 21.32
CA ARG A 37 0.79 -4.03 22.67
C ARG A 37 2.10 -3.85 23.44
N ASP A 38 3.17 -3.58 22.72
CA ASP A 38 4.50 -3.43 23.29
C ASP A 38 4.75 -1.95 23.64
N PRO A 39 4.93 -1.60 24.92
CA PRO A 39 5.09 -0.22 25.37
C PRO A 39 6.50 0.34 25.12
N THR A 40 7.45 -0.49 24.67
CA THR A 40 8.82 -0.03 24.50
C THR A 40 8.94 0.96 23.34
N PRO A 41 9.72 2.05 23.49
CA PRO A 41 9.87 3.05 22.43
C PRO A 41 10.38 2.46 21.12
N VAL A 42 10.03 3.11 20.01
CA VAL A 42 10.66 2.86 18.71
C VAL A 42 12.12 3.32 18.80
N ASN A 43 13.04 2.42 18.48
CA ASN A 43 14.47 2.69 18.47
C ASN A 43 15.04 2.48 17.07
N VAL A 44 16.26 2.99 16.84
CA VAL A 44 16.95 2.94 15.55
C VAL A 44 17.13 1.53 15.00
N GLY A 45 17.39 0.53 15.85
CA GLY A 45 17.48 -0.87 15.41
C GLY A 45 16.14 -1.44 14.90
N LEU A 46 15.02 -1.05 15.51
CA LEU A 46 13.69 -1.43 14.99
C LEU A 46 13.37 -0.75 13.66
N VAL A 47 13.80 0.50 13.50
CA VAL A 47 13.66 1.24 12.23
C VAL A 47 14.51 0.58 11.14
N ASP A 48 15.74 0.18 11.46
CA ASP A 48 16.66 -0.52 10.55
C ASP A 48 16.05 -1.81 10.01
N VAL A 49 15.48 -2.64 10.90
CA VAL A 49 14.80 -3.89 10.52
C VAL A 49 13.61 -3.66 9.58
N ILE A 50 12.93 -2.52 9.69
CA ILE A 50 11.75 -2.19 8.88
C ILE A 50 12.13 -1.54 7.55
N LEU A 51 13.29 -0.91 7.47
CA LEU A 51 13.72 -0.13 6.32
C LEU A 51 13.71 -0.95 5.00
N PRO A 52 14.18 -2.22 4.97
CA PRO A 52 14.04 -3.07 3.80
C PRO A 52 12.58 -3.31 3.36
N GLU A 53 11.61 -3.30 4.28
CA GLU A 53 10.19 -3.43 3.96
C GLU A 53 9.58 -2.16 3.37
N VAL A 54 10.20 -1.00 3.58
CA VAL A 54 9.81 0.27 2.94
C VAL A 54 10.42 0.37 1.56
N ARG A 55 11.69 -0.04 1.43
CA ARG A 55 12.44 -0.05 0.17
C ARG A 55 11.96 -1.11 -0.80
N ARG A 56 11.56 -2.28 -0.28
CA ARG A 56 10.84 -3.27 -1.09
C ARG A 56 9.45 -2.71 -1.37
N PRO A 57 9.01 -2.64 -2.64
CA PRO A 57 7.62 -2.39 -2.93
C PRO A 57 6.77 -3.38 -2.12
N PRO A 58 5.66 -2.95 -1.48
CA PRO A 58 4.77 -3.88 -0.80
C PRO A 58 4.43 -4.99 -1.80
N ALA A 59 4.56 -6.26 -1.38
CA ALA A 59 4.54 -7.44 -2.24
C ALA A 59 3.69 -7.20 -3.49
N ALA A 60 4.35 -6.76 -4.56
CA ALA A 60 3.67 -6.41 -5.77
C ALA A 60 3.06 -7.71 -6.28
N MET A 61 1.91 -7.60 -6.97
CA MET A 61 1.40 -8.71 -7.76
C MET A 61 2.56 -9.35 -8.52
N SER A 62 2.59 -10.68 -8.63
CA SER A 62 3.65 -11.36 -9.37
C SER A 62 3.79 -10.75 -10.77
N ALA A 63 4.99 -10.76 -11.37
CA ALA A 63 5.17 -10.22 -12.73
C ALA A 63 4.20 -10.85 -13.74
N LEU A 64 3.87 -12.13 -13.58
CA LEU A 64 2.85 -12.83 -14.35
C LEU A 64 1.46 -12.23 -14.12
N SER A 65 1.06 -12.04 -12.86
CA SER A 65 -0.22 -11.43 -12.49
C SER A 65 -0.32 -9.97 -12.96
N GLN A 66 0.77 -9.21 -12.96
CA GLN A 66 0.81 -7.86 -13.52
C GLN A 66 0.60 -7.88 -15.04
N ALA A 67 1.27 -8.77 -15.76
CA ALA A 67 1.11 -8.92 -17.19
C ALA A 67 -0.30 -9.39 -17.58
N GLN A 68 -0.94 -10.23 -16.76
CA GLN A 68 -2.33 -10.62 -16.90
C GLN A 68 -3.28 -9.45 -16.65
N ALA A 69 -3.10 -8.72 -15.53
CA ALA A 69 -3.90 -7.55 -15.21
C ALA A 69 -3.82 -6.46 -16.28
N ALA A 70 -2.66 -6.25 -16.92
CA ALA A 70 -2.51 -5.30 -18.01
C ALA A 70 -3.41 -5.58 -19.23
N ARG A 71 -3.92 -6.80 -19.38
CA ARG A 71 -4.83 -7.23 -20.46
C ARG A 71 -6.27 -7.42 -19.98
N ASP A 72 -6.52 -7.32 -18.68
CA ASP A 72 -7.82 -7.59 -18.06
C ASP A 72 -8.69 -6.31 -18.04
N PRO A 73 -9.87 -6.30 -18.69
CA PRO A 73 -10.79 -5.17 -18.69
C PRO A 73 -11.27 -4.73 -17.30
N GLN A 74 -11.20 -5.59 -16.29
CA GLN A 74 -11.58 -5.32 -14.91
C GLN A 74 -10.38 -5.02 -13.99
N ALA A 75 -9.14 -4.96 -14.51
CA ALA A 75 -7.95 -4.69 -13.68
C ALA A 75 -7.95 -3.32 -12.98
N TRP A 76 -8.74 -2.37 -13.48
CA TRP A 76 -8.93 -1.08 -12.82
C TRP A 76 -9.44 -1.22 -11.38
N ALA A 77 -10.15 -2.31 -11.05
CA ALA A 77 -10.68 -2.54 -9.70
C ALA A 77 -9.60 -2.97 -8.68
N LEU A 78 -8.41 -3.39 -9.16
CA LEU A 78 -7.36 -3.96 -8.31
C LEU A 78 -6.53 -2.92 -7.55
N THR A 79 -6.56 -1.66 -7.99
CA THR A 79 -5.70 -0.60 -7.45
C THR A 79 -6.49 0.68 -7.18
N ALA A 80 -5.99 1.50 -6.26
CA ALA A 80 -6.63 2.78 -5.95
C ALA A 80 -6.62 3.74 -7.15
N SER A 81 -5.50 3.84 -7.86
CA SER A 81 -5.38 4.66 -9.07
C SER A 81 -6.28 4.15 -10.22
N GLY A 82 -6.43 2.83 -10.36
CA GLY A 82 -7.39 2.24 -11.30
C GLY A 82 -8.84 2.60 -10.98
N LEU A 83 -9.21 2.57 -9.69
CA LEU A 83 -10.52 2.99 -9.21
C LEU A 83 -10.79 4.48 -9.46
N GLU A 84 -9.81 5.34 -9.20
CA GLU A 84 -9.89 6.77 -9.48
C GLU A 84 -10.04 7.05 -10.97
N ALA A 85 -9.22 6.41 -11.82
CA ALA A 85 -9.30 6.55 -13.27
C ALA A 85 -10.65 6.05 -13.83
N LYS A 86 -11.14 4.90 -13.34
CA LYS A 86 -12.46 4.39 -13.72
C LYS A 86 -13.58 5.29 -13.23
N GLY A 87 -13.47 5.79 -12.00
CA GLY A 87 -14.40 6.79 -11.46
C GLY A 87 -14.47 8.02 -12.35
N ALA A 88 -13.32 8.60 -12.71
CA ALA A 88 -13.26 9.77 -13.58
C ALA A 88 -13.89 9.51 -14.96
N GLN A 89 -13.66 8.34 -15.56
CA GLN A 89 -14.32 7.93 -16.81
C GLN A 89 -15.85 7.84 -16.68
N LEU A 90 -16.35 7.50 -15.49
CA LEU A 90 -17.77 7.40 -15.17
C LEU A 90 -18.35 8.73 -14.63
N GLY A 91 -17.58 9.82 -14.63
CA GLY A 91 -17.99 11.11 -14.07
C GLY A 91 -18.07 11.13 -12.54
N LEU A 92 -17.44 10.18 -11.87
CA LEU A 92 -17.35 10.07 -10.42
C LEU A 92 -16.00 10.59 -9.92
N ALA A 93 -16.04 11.39 -8.87
CA ALA A 93 -14.86 11.77 -8.10
C ALA A 93 -15.11 11.51 -6.61
N LEU A 94 -14.02 11.38 -5.86
CA LEU A 94 -14.06 11.34 -4.40
C LEU A 94 -14.63 12.67 -3.89
N GLN A 95 -15.69 12.61 -3.09
CA GLN A 95 -16.35 13.80 -2.57
C GLN A 95 -15.67 14.31 -1.29
N PRO A 96 -15.77 15.62 -0.98
CA PRO A 96 -15.30 16.14 0.30
C PRO A 96 -15.97 15.42 1.48
N GLY A 97 -15.17 14.77 2.32
CA GLY A 97 -15.65 14.00 3.49
C GLY A 97 -16.08 12.56 3.19
N GLU A 98 -16.04 12.12 1.93
CA GLU A 98 -16.30 10.72 1.57
C GLU A 98 -15.10 9.83 1.90
N THR A 99 -15.39 8.62 2.40
CA THR A 99 -14.35 7.62 2.63
C THR A 99 -14.00 6.88 1.34
N PHE A 100 -12.74 6.46 1.21
CA PHE A 100 -12.32 5.68 0.04
C PHE A 100 -13.14 4.39 -0.19
N PRO A 101 -13.55 3.62 0.84
CA PRO A 101 -14.47 2.51 0.68
C PRO A 101 -15.82 2.87 0.04
N ASP A 102 -16.41 4.00 0.43
CA ASP A 102 -17.69 4.46 -0.13
C ASP A 102 -17.54 4.85 -1.61
N PHE A 103 -16.47 5.58 -1.93
CA PHE A 103 -16.12 5.91 -3.31
C PHE A 103 -15.94 4.65 -4.16
N LYS A 104 -15.17 3.68 -3.66
CA LYS A 104 -14.96 2.39 -4.32
C LYS A 104 -16.29 1.68 -4.59
N ALA A 105 -17.19 1.64 -3.61
CA ALA A 105 -18.51 1.04 -3.78
C ALA A 105 -19.33 1.72 -4.89
N ARG A 106 -19.30 3.07 -4.97
CA ARG A 106 -19.96 3.82 -6.06
C ARG A 106 -19.37 3.50 -7.42
N VAL A 107 -18.04 3.46 -7.53
CA VAL A 107 -17.34 3.13 -8.79
C VAL A 107 -17.70 1.72 -9.24
N HIS A 108 -17.72 0.74 -8.33
CA HIS A 108 -18.12 -0.64 -8.65
C HIS A 108 -19.56 -0.73 -9.14
N ALA A 109 -20.49 -0.04 -8.48
CA ALA A 109 -21.89 0.00 -8.87
C ALA A 109 -22.08 0.66 -10.25
N ALA A 110 -21.47 1.82 -10.47
CA ALA A 110 -21.56 2.55 -11.74
C ALA A 110 -20.88 1.82 -12.91
N ALA A 111 -19.80 1.08 -12.63
CA ALA A 111 -19.13 0.25 -13.62
C ALA A 111 -19.88 -1.06 -13.93
N GLY A 112 -20.94 -1.38 -13.19
CA GLY A 112 -21.68 -2.64 -13.33
C GLY A 112 -20.87 -3.87 -12.93
N LEU A 113 -19.89 -3.73 -12.01
CA LEU A 113 -19.02 -4.84 -11.61
C LEU A 113 -19.84 -5.93 -10.92
N THR A 114 -19.95 -7.10 -11.55
CA THR A 114 -20.80 -8.20 -11.08
C THR A 114 -20.13 -9.03 -10.00
N GLU A 115 -20.91 -9.86 -9.29
CA GLU A 115 -20.34 -10.82 -8.32
C GLU A 115 -19.45 -11.86 -8.99
N ALA A 116 -19.75 -12.23 -10.24
CA ALA A 116 -18.91 -13.12 -11.05
C ALA A 116 -17.56 -12.48 -11.35
N ASP A 117 -17.52 -11.18 -11.66
CA ASP A 117 -16.26 -10.44 -11.86
C ASP A 117 -15.46 -10.38 -10.56
N ARG A 118 -16.09 -10.09 -9.42
CA ARG A 118 -15.41 -10.06 -8.11
C ARG A 118 -14.83 -11.42 -7.75
N SER A 119 -15.60 -12.49 -7.97
CA SER A 119 -15.15 -13.86 -7.74
C SER A 119 -13.96 -14.22 -8.62
N ARG A 120 -13.97 -13.82 -9.90
CA ARG A 120 -12.87 -14.02 -10.83
C ARG A 120 -11.62 -13.25 -10.41
N LEU A 121 -11.76 -11.96 -10.08
CA LEU A 121 -10.64 -11.12 -9.63
C LEU A 121 -10.00 -11.65 -8.34
N LEU A 122 -10.81 -12.19 -7.42
CA LEU A 122 -10.30 -12.86 -6.23
C LEU A 122 -9.53 -14.14 -6.59
N ALA A 123 -10.03 -14.95 -7.52
CA ALA A 123 -9.37 -16.18 -7.94
C ALA A 123 -8.04 -15.92 -8.67
N ASP A 124 -8.01 -14.94 -9.57
CA ASP A 124 -6.86 -14.65 -10.44
C ASP A 124 -5.77 -13.85 -9.72
N TYR A 125 -6.16 -12.96 -8.80
CA TYR A 125 -5.24 -12.00 -8.20
C TYR A 125 -5.18 -12.05 -6.66
N GLY A 126 -6.06 -12.82 -6.02
CA GLY A 126 -6.12 -12.90 -4.55
C GLY A 126 -6.63 -11.62 -3.87
N VAL A 127 -7.13 -10.66 -4.65
CA VAL A 127 -7.58 -9.34 -4.16
C VAL A 127 -9.09 -9.36 -3.99
N ARG A 128 -9.57 -9.04 -2.79
CA ARG A 128 -10.98 -8.76 -2.55
C ARG A 128 -11.30 -7.35 -3.04
N VAL A 129 -12.03 -7.28 -4.15
CA VAL A 129 -12.56 -6.04 -4.72
C VAL A 129 -13.98 -5.80 -4.24
#